data_AF-V7IF35-F1
#
_entry.id   AF-V7IF35-F1
#
_cell.length_a   1.000
_cell.length_b   1.000
_cell.length_c   1.000
_cell.angle_alpha   90.00
_cell.angle_beta   90.00
_cell.angle_gamma   90.00
#
_symmetry.space_group_name_H-M   'P 1'
#
loop_
_entity.id
_entity.type
_entity.pdbx_description
1 polymer ?
#
loop_
_entity_poly.entity_id
_entity_poly.type
_entity_poly.pdbx_seq_one_letter_code
_entity_poly.pdbx_strand_id
1 'polypeptide(L)' 'MQAQHADVNWAMISPPACLGADGGFSEERTGQYRLGGDELLMAGEVPAGISVADLAIAIADDVEQKAHLHQRFTAAAV' A
#
# COMPACT_ATOMS: atom_id res chain seq x y z
N MET A 1 -16.94 13.85 7.31
CA MET A 1 -16.90 13.98 5.85
C MET A 1 -17.58 12.73 5.30
N GLN A 2 -18.86 12.79 4.95
CA GLN A 2 -19.63 11.61 4.51
C GLN A 2 -19.31 11.32 3.04
N ALA A 3 -19.14 10.04 2.71
CA ALA A 3 -18.66 9.56 1.41
C ALA A 3 -19.60 9.99 0.28
N GLN A 4 -19.07 10.76 -0.67
CA GLN A 4 -19.82 11.32 -1.80
C GLN A 4 -20.02 10.29 -2.94
N HIS A 5 -19.57 9.03 -2.76
CA HIS A 5 -19.53 7.98 -3.79
C HIS A 5 -19.86 6.58 -3.23
N ALA A 6 -21.03 6.40 -2.62
CA ALA A 6 -21.47 5.09 -2.13
C ALA A 6 -21.89 4.14 -3.28
N ASP A 7 -22.06 4.67 -4.48
CA ASP A 7 -22.37 3.96 -5.73
C ASP A 7 -21.15 3.27 -6.36
N VAL A 8 -19.94 3.55 -5.87
CA VAL A 8 -18.69 2.97 -6.35
C VAL A 8 -18.00 2.21 -5.23
N ASN A 9 -17.59 0.97 -5.53
CA ASN A 9 -16.69 0.20 -4.68
C ASN A 9 -15.25 0.69 -4.89
N TRP A 10 -14.87 1.76 -4.20
CA TRP A 10 -13.53 2.34 -4.27
C TRP A 10 -12.62 1.81 -3.16
N ALA A 11 -11.32 1.74 -3.43
CA ALA A 11 -10.26 1.56 -2.45
C ALA A 11 -9.13 2.53 -2.80
N MET A 12 -8.46 3.11 -1.81
CA MET A 12 -7.35 4.04 -2.02
C MET A 12 -6.08 3.51 -1.34
N ILE A 13 -5.10 3.09 -2.13
CA ILE A 13 -3.80 2.73 -1.59
C ILE A 13 -2.85 3.94 -1.66
N SER A 14 -2.26 4.28 -0.52
CA SER A 14 -1.14 5.24 -0.48
C SER A 14 0.17 4.45 -0.39
N PRO A 15 1.09 4.60 -1.35
CA PRO A 15 2.41 4.00 -1.21
C PRO A 15 3.15 4.58 0.01
N PRO A 16 4.11 3.82 0.58
CA PRO A 16 4.96 4.32 1.65
C PRO A 16 5.90 5.42 1.11
N ALA A 17 6.59 6.12 2.02
CA ALA A 17 7.43 7.26 1.66
C ALA A 17 8.53 6.92 0.64
N CYS A 18 9.05 5.69 0.68
CA CYS A 18 10.07 5.20 -0.24
C CYS A 18 9.46 4.17 -1.21
N LEU A 19 9.25 4.56 -2.47
CA LEU A 19 8.70 3.70 -3.52
C LEU A 19 9.74 3.38 -4.59
N GLY A 20 10.13 2.11 -4.69
CA GLY A 20 11.11 1.65 -5.68
C GLY A 20 12.46 2.38 -5.62
N ALA A 21 13.25 2.25 -6.68
CA ALA A 21 14.57 2.86 -6.81
C ALA A 21 14.50 4.39 -6.79
N ASP A 22 13.46 4.98 -7.41
CA ASP A 22 13.25 6.43 -7.44
C ASP A 22 13.00 7.00 -6.03
N GLY A 23 12.38 6.21 -5.15
CA GLY A 23 12.19 6.52 -3.74
C GLY A 23 13.34 6.07 -2.83
N GLY A 24 14.48 5.65 -3.38
CA GLY A 24 15.63 5.19 -2.61
C GLY A 24 15.46 3.82 -1.93
N PHE A 25 14.60 2.96 -2.49
CA PHE A 25 14.31 1.62 -2.00
C PHE A 25 14.66 0.52 -3.04
N SER A 26 14.53 -0.75 -2.65
CA SER A 26 14.76 -1.90 -3.52
C SER A 26 13.70 -2.02 -4.64
N GLU A 27 14.11 -2.54 -5.80
CA GLU A 27 13.22 -2.97 -6.89
C GLU A 27 12.99 -4.49 -6.92
N GLU A 28 13.47 -5.20 -5.90
CA GLU A 28 13.28 -6.64 -5.79
C GLU A 28 11.79 -6.99 -5.62
N ARG A 29 11.33 -7.98 -6.39
CA ARG A 29 9.99 -8.57 -6.23
C ARG A 29 10.07 -9.72 -5.24
N THR A 30 9.70 -9.45 -3.99
CA THR A 30 9.73 -10.46 -2.92
C THR A 30 8.42 -11.25 -2.84
N GLY A 31 7.31 -10.66 -3.29
CA GLY A 31 5.97 -11.19 -3.07
C GLY A 31 5.49 -11.08 -1.61
N GLN A 32 6.20 -10.34 -0.77
CA GLN A 32 5.88 -10.16 0.64
C GLN A 32 5.67 -8.68 0.94
N TYR A 33 4.62 -8.40 1.70
CA TYR A 33 4.31 -7.06 2.18
C TYR A 33 3.49 -7.16 3.46
N ARG A 34 3.41 -6.05 4.18
CA ARG A 34 2.51 -5.86 5.31
C ARG A 34 1.61 -4.65 5.05
N LEU A 35 0.40 -4.71 5.58
CA LEU A 35 -0.62 -3.69 5.39
C LEU A 35 -0.69 -2.74 6.58
N GLY A 36 -1.19 -1.53 6.31
CA GLY A 36 -1.43 -0.50 7.32
C GLY A 36 -2.69 0.30 7.04
N GLY A 37 -3.19 0.93 8.10
CA GLY A 37 -4.21 1.97 8.03
C GLY A 37 -3.57 3.33 7.79
N ASP A 38 -4.08 4.37 8.44
CA ASP A 38 -3.74 5.78 8.17
C ASP A 38 -2.40 6.25 8.72
N GLU A 39 -1.68 5.37 9.40
CA GLU A 39 -0.39 5.66 10.00
C GLU A 39 0.76 5.35 9.02
N LEU A 40 1.82 6.17 9.10
CA LEU A 40 3.05 5.91 8.37
C LEU A 40 3.69 4.62 8.87
N LEU A 41 3.92 3.67 7.95
CA LEU A 41 4.63 2.44 8.27
C LEU A 41 6.15 2.71 8.37
N MET A 42 6.73 2.28 9.49
CA MET A 42 8.15 2.46 9.81
C MET A 42 8.93 1.15 9.65
N ALA A 43 10.21 1.25 9.28
CA ALA A 43 11.19 0.18 9.30
C ALA A 43 12.31 0.56 10.30
N GLY A 44 12.11 0.21 11.57
CA GLY A 44 12.93 0.76 12.66
C GLY A 44 12.68 2.25 12.83
N GLU A 45 13.74 3.06 12.84
CA GLU A 45 13.63 4.52 13.02
C GLU A 45 13.41 5.30 11.72
N VAL A 46 13.37 4.61 10.56
CA VAL A 46 13.18 5.25 9.25
C VAL A 46 11.83 4.86 8.62
N PRO A 47 11.27 5.68 7.73
CA PRO A 47 10.09 5.29 6.96
C PRO A 47 10.34 4.00 6.18
N ALA A 48 9.35 3.10 6.18
CA ALA A 48 9.43 1.89 5.38
C ALA A 48 9.37 2.21 3.88
N GLY A 49 9.81 1.26 3.06
CA GLY A 49 9.64 1.31 1.61
C GLY A 49 8.97 0.08 1.05
N ILE A 50 8.70 0.10 -0.24
CA ILE A 50 8.18 -1.04 -1.00
C ILE A 50 8.70 -0.97 -2.44
N SER A 51 8.95 -2.12 -3.07
CA SER A 51 9.24 -2.15 -4.50
C SER A 51 7.97 -1.88 -5.32
N VAL A 52 8.11 -1.42 -6.56
CA VAL A 52 6.96 -1.22 -7.45
C VAL A 52 6.23 -2.54 -7.69
N ALA A 53 6.98 -3.64 -7.81
CA ALA A 53 6.45 -4.97 -8.03
C ALA A 53 5.61 -5.47 -6.84
N ASP A 54 6.06 -5.28 -5.60
CA ASP A 54 5.33 -5.74 -4.42
C ASP A 54 4.13 -4.85 -4.11
N LEU A 55 4.18 -3.55 -4.43
CA LEU A 55 2.99 -2.68 -4.38
C LEU A 55 1.92 -3.15 -5.38
N ALA A 56 2.31 -3.56 -6.59
CA ALA A 56 1.38 -4.10 -7.58
C ALA A 56 0.71 -5.40 -7.09
N ILE A 57 1.43 -6.24 -6.33
CA ILE A 57 0.87 -7.43 -5.69
C ILE A 57 -0.16 -7.04 -4.63
N ALA A 58 0.16 -6.08 -3.75
CA ALA A 58 -0.79 -5.60 -2.74
C ALA A 58 -2.10 -5.05 -3.36
N ILE A 59 -2.00 -4.37 -4.51
CA ILE A 59 -3.18 -3.91 -5.27
C ILE A 59 -3.97 -5.08 -5.83
N ALA A 60 -3.30 -6.06 -6.45
CA ALA A 60 -3.97 -7.23 -7.02
C ALA A 60 -4.70 -8.03 -5.93
N ASP A 61 -4.05 -8.28 -4.81
CA ASP A 61 -4.62 -9.01 -3.68
C ASP A 61 -5.83 -8.28 -3.08
N ASP A 62 -5.78 -6.95 -2.94
CA ASP A 62 -6.92 -6.17 -2.44
C ASP A 62 -8.11 -6.23 -3.40
N VAL A 63 -7.88 -6.18 -4.72
CA VAL A 63 -8.95 -6.29 -5.73
C VAL A 63 -9.60 -7.68 -5.68
N GLU A 64 -8.80 -8.75 -5.58
CA GLU A 64 -9.30 -10.12 -5.50
C GLU A 64 -10.13 -10.37 -4.23
N GLN A 65 -9.66 -9.85 -3.09
CA GLN A 65 -10.27 -10.08 -1.78
C GLN A 65 -11.34 -9.04 -1.41
N LYS A 66 -11.34 -7.88 -2.08
CA LYS A 66 -12.15 -6.70 -1.72
C LYS A 66 -11.92 -6.28 -0.27
N ALA A 67 -10.67 -6.32 0.18
CA ALA A 67 -10.34 -6.17 1.60
C ALA A 67 -10.51 -4.72 2.10
N HIS A 68 -10.35 -3.73 1.21
CA HIS A 68 -10.38 -2.31 1.57
C HIS A 68 -11.45 -1.48 0.83
N LEU A 69 -12.67 -2.01 0.76
CA LEU A 69 -13.81 -1.25 0.25
C LEU A 69 -14.09 0.01 1.08
N HIS A 70 -14.25 1.12 0.38
CA HIS A 70 -14.57 2.44 0.91
C HIS A 70 -13.59 2.97 1.95
N GLN A 71 -12.34 2.51 1.89
CA GLN A 71 -11.31 2.95 2.81
C GLN A 71 -9.96 3.17 2.13
N ARG A 72 -9.12 3.95 2.81
CA ARG A 72 -7.72 4.14 2.45
C ARG A 72 -6.88 3.13 3.22
N PHE A 73 -5.83 2.61 2.59
CA PHE A 73 -4.84 1.75 3.22
C PHE A 73 -3.44 2.03 2.68
N THR A 74 -2.44 1.38 3.26
CA THR A 74 -1.06 1.41 2.79
C THR A 74 -0.45 0.02 2.83
N ALA A 75 0.68 -0.15 2.16
CA ALA A 75 1.48 -1.37 2.16
C ALA A 75 2.96 -1.00 2.26
N ALA A 76 3.76 -1.85 2.90
CA ALA A 76 5.20 -1.71 2.95
C ALA A 76 5.86 -3.10 2.90
N ALA A 77 7.15 -3.14 2.59
CA ALA A 77 7.95 -4.35 2.77
C ALA A 77 7.90 -4.83 4.24
N VAL A 78 8.09 -6.15 4.40
CA VAL A 78 8.16 -6.80 5.72
C VAL A 78 9.41 -6.35 6.47
#